data_AF-A0A0A1I5X8-F1
#
_entry.id   AF-A0A0A1I5X8-F1
#
_cell.length_a   1.000
_cell.length_b   1.000
_cell.length_c   1.000
_cell.angle_alpha   90.00
_cell.angle_beta   90.00
_cell.angle_gamma   90.00
#
_symmetry.space_group_name_H-M   'P 1'
#
loop_
_entity.id
_entity.type
_entity.pdbx_description
1 polymer ?
#
loop_
_entity_poly.entity_id
_entity_poly.type
_entity_poly.pdbx_seq_one_letter_code
_entity_poly.pdbx_strand_id
1 'polypeptide(L)'
;MLNQMMELMNTHNQYNNNLMMLLEYLSVMSALSVMFSSNAMVSMMYLMSLYMNVSMYLYFTGLGVMGLLYMLVYVGAMAMLFLFMLSLMNLKMSELSVTSNKQDMMFMLMMLMTLMYISNYVLNVESINDMMSLNNNDLIGESVEMYNVLNINWNDLSSYSELKIIGELLYTQYSMTMLMMGLMLLLAIMGVMIMTK
;
A
#
# COMPACT_ATOMS: atom_id res chain seq x y z
N MET A 1 -1.01 2.64 39.15
CA MET A 1 -2.19 3.06 38.36
C MET A 1 -1.78 3.79 37.09
N LEU A 2 -1.32 5.04 37.10
CA LEU A 2 -0.97 5.77 35.85
C LEU A 2 0.23 5.15 35.11
N ASN A 3 1.30 4.78 35.82
CA ASN A 3 2.48 4.13 35.22
C ASN A 3 2.17 2.73 34.66
N GLN A 4 1.32 1.95 35.34
CA GLN A 4 0.87 0.64 34.84
C GLN A 4 -0.02 0.76 33.61
N MET A 5 -0.86 1.81 33.52
CA MET A 5 -1.65 2.09 32.31
C MET A 5 -0.77 2.54 31.14
N MET A 6 0.27 3.34 31.40
CA MET A 6 1.28 3.73 30.40
C MET A 6 2.08 2.53 29.89
N GLU A 7 2.46 1.61 30.78
CA GLU A 7 3.21 0.39 30.43
C GLU A 7 2.35 -0.59 29.61
N LEU A 8 1.05 -0.70 29.91
CA LEU A 8 0.10 -1.47 29.09
C LEU A 8 -0.15 -0.82 27.71
N MET A 9 -0.21 0.51 27.64
CA MET A 9 -0.38 1.21 26.36
C MET A 9 0.87 1.08 25.47
N ASN A 10 2.07 1.12 26.07
CA ASN A 10 3.33 0.90 25.35
C ASN A 10 3.47 -0.54 24.84
N THR A 11 3.08 -1.53 25.63
CA THR A 11 3.11 -2.94 25.19
C THR A 11 2.11 -3.22 24.07
N HIS A 12 0.92 -2.59 24.11
CA HIS A 12 -0.05 -2.68 23.02
C HIS A 12 0.45 -2.01 21.73
N ASN A 13 1.08 -0.84 21.83
CA ASN A 13 1.68 -0.17 20.67
C ASN A 13 2.86 -0.97 20.10
N GLN A 14 3.69 -1.57 20.95
CA GLN A 14 4.79 -2.43 20.51
C GLN A 14 4.29 -3.70 19.80
N TYR A 15 3.22 -4.33 20.30
CA TYR A 15 2.63 -5.51 19.65
C TYR A 15 2.06 -5.17 18.27
N ASN A 16 1.36 -4.05 18.14
CA ASN A 16 0.84 -3.58 16.86
C ASN A 16 1.96 -3.32 15.86
N ASN A 17 3.08 -2.71 16.29
CA ASN A 17 4.23 -2.48 15.41
C ASN A 17 4.86 -3.79 14.90
N ASN A 18 4.98 -4.80 15.77
CA ASN A 18 5.50 -6.11 15.35
C ASN A 18 4.60 -6.80 14.33
N LEU A 19 3.27 -6.69 14.48
CA LEU A 19 2.32 -7.20 13.49
C LEU A 19 2.40 -6.46 12.16
N MET A 20 2.55 -5.14 12.18
CA MET A 20 2.73 -4.33 10.97
C MET A 20 3.97 -4.78 10.20
N MET A 21 5.12 -4.90 10.87
CA MET A 21 6.36 -5.40 10.25
C MET A 21 6.18 -6.81 9.67
N LEU A 22 5.50 -7.71 10.38
CA LEU A 22 5.24 -9.06 9.89
C LEU A 22 4.40 -9.03 8.60
N LEU A 23 3.35 -8.21 8.55
CA LEU A 23 2.51 -8.06 7.35
C LEU A 23 3.29 -7.48 6.16
N GLU A 24 4.21 -6.54 6.39
CA GLU A 24 5.10 -6.02 5.37
C GLU A 24 5.97 -7.13 4.76
N TYR A 25 6.63 -7.93 5.59
CA TYR A 25 7.43 -9.07 5.11
C TYR A 25 6.59 -10.11 4.36
N LEU A 26 5.38 -10.41 4.84
CA LEU A 26 4.46 -11.32 4.14
C LEU A 26 4.03 -10.77 2.77
N SER A 27 3.81 -9.46 2.66
CA SER A 27 3.44 -8.80 1.40
C SER A 27 4.58 -8.83 0.37
N VAL A 28 5.82 -8.66 0.81
CA VAL A 28 7.00 -8.77 -0.08
C VAL A 28 7.18 -10.23 -0.52
N MET A 29 7.01 -11.19 0.40
CA MET A 29 7.10 -12.61 0.05
C MET A 29 6.02 -13.02 -0.96
N SER A 30 4.79 -12.55 -0.81
CA SER A 30 3.72 -12.83 -1.78
C SER A 30 3.99 -12.13 -3.13
N ALA A 31 4.53 -10.91 -3.15
CA ALA A 31 4.92 -10.24 -4.38
C ALA A 31 5.99 -11.02 -5.15
N LEU A 32 7.01 -11.53 -4.45
CA LEU A 32 8.04 -12.38 -5.05
C LEU A 32 7.43 -13.68 -5.60
N SER A 33 6.51 -14.33 -4.89
CA SER A 33 5.87 -15.55 -5.36
C SER A 33 4.98 -15.33 -6.60
N VAL A 34 4.36 -14.15 -6.75
CA VAL A 34 3.66 -13.75 -7.99
C VAL A 34 4.60 -13.82 -9.18
N MET A 35 5.81 -13.25 -9.06
CA MET A 35 6.80 -13.18 -10.14
C MET A 35 7.42 -14.53 -10.50
N PHE A 36 7.66 -15.39 -9.51
CA PHE A 36 8.30 -16.70 -9.76
C PHE A 36 7.33 -17.79 -10.21
N SER A 37 6.02 -17.62 -9.99
CA SER A 37 5.04 -18.63 -10.37
C SER A 37 4.91 -18.77 -11.90
N SER A 38 5.01 -20.01 -12.39
CA SER A 38 4.92 -20.31 -13.83
C SER A 38 3.47 -20.38 -14.34
N ASN A 39 2.52 -20.68 -13.45
CA ASN A 39 1.11 -20.75 -13.79
C ASN A 39 0.42 -19.42 -13.49
N ALA A 40 -0.15 -18.79 -14.51
CA ALA A 40 -0.86 -17.51 -14.40
C ALA A 40 -1.98 -17.53 -13.35
N MET A 41 -2.71 -18.64 -13.22
CA MET A 41 -3.78 -18.75 -12.20
C MET A 41 -3.20 -18.74 -10.78
N VAL A 42 -2.08 -19.44 -10.56
CA VAL A 42 -1.39 -19.46 -9.26
C VAL A 42 -0.77 -18.10 -8.94
N SER A 43 -0.23 -17.40 -9.94
CA SER A 43 0.26 -16.03 -9.82
C SER A 43 -0.84 -15.08 -9.29
N MET A 44 -2.05 -15.17 -9.85
CA MET A 44 -3.18 -14.36 -9.39
C MET A 44 -3.66 -14.73 -7.97
N MET A 45 -3.58 -16.00 -7.56
CA MET A 45 -3.86 -16.38 -6.17
C MET A 45 -2.87 -15.71 -5.19
N TYR A 46 -1.58 -15.64 -5.55
CA TYR A 46 -0.60 -14.90 -4.74
C TYR A 46 -0.84 -13.39 -4.75
N LEU A 47 -1.32 -12.83 -5.85
CA LEU A 47 -1.73 -11.41 -5.92
C LEU A 47 -2.92 -11.13 -4.99
N MET A 48 -3.90 -12.05 -4.93
CA MET A 48 -5.02 -11.96 -3.99
C MET A 48 -4.53 -11.96 -2.53
N SER A 49 -3.55 -12.82 -2.20
CA SER A 49 -2.92 -12.82 -0.88
C SER A 49 -2.16 -11.52 -0.57
N LEU A 50 -1.49 -10.92 -1.56
CA LEU A 50 -0.84 -9.61 -1.40
C LEU A 50 -1.85 -8.53 -1.02
N TYR A 51 -2.96 -8.41 -1.76
CA TYR A 51 -3.98 -7.40 -1.45
C TYR A 51 -4.65 -7.62 -0.09
N MET A 52 -4.79 -8.88 0.34
CA MET A 52 -5.26 -9.21 1.69
C MET A 52 -4.29 -8.72 2.77
N ASN A 53 -2.98 -8.96 2.59
CA ASN A 53 -1.95 -8.47 3.53
C ASN A 53 -1.90 -6.94 3.59
N VAL A 54 -2.01 -6.26 2.44
CA VAL A 54 -2.04 -4.78 2.38
C VAL A 54 -3.29 -4.22 3.05
N SER A 55 -4.45 -4.86 2.90
CA SER A 55 -5.66 -4.44 3.60
C SER A 55 -5.54 -4.56 5.12
N MET A 56 -5.00 -5.69 5.61
CA MET A 56 -4.74 -5.87 7.03
C MET A 56 -3.76 -4.82 7.55
N TYR A 57 -2.71 -4.51 6.79
CA TYR A 57 -1.76 -3.45 7.14
C TYR A 57 -2.45 -2.09 7.28
N LEU A 58 -3.25 -1.69 6.29
CA LEU A 58 -4.00 -0.42 6.33
C LEU A 58 -4.95 -0.35 7.54
N TYR A 59 -5.63 -1.45 7.86
CA TYR A 59 -6.49 -1.53 9.03
C TYR A 59 -5.72 -1.26 10.33
N PHE A 60 -4.54 -1.86 10.50
CA PHE A 60 -3.72 -1.64 11.70
C PHE A 60 -3.13 -0.23 11.78
N THR A 61 -2.82 0.42 10.66
CA THR A 61 -2.33 1.81 10.64
C THR A 61 -3.39 2.85 11.05
N GLY A 62 -4.64 2.43 11.28
CA GLY A 62 -5.75 3.32 11.64
C GLY A 62 -6.57 3.81 10.45
N LEU A 63 -6.30 3.33 9.23
CA LEU A 63 -7.08 3.61 8.02
C LEU A 63 -8.10 2.48 7.76
N GLY A 64 -8.97 2.24 8.72
CA GLY A 64 -9.87 1.08 8.74
C GLY A 64 -10.82 1.05 7.55
N VAL A 65 -11.38 2.21 7.17
CA VAL A 65 -12.29 2.29 6.01
C VAL A 65 -11.55 2.00 4.71
N MET A 66 -10.31 2.48 4.56
CA MET A 66 -9.52 2.23 3.36
C MET A 66 -9.12 0.76 3.26
N GLY A 67 -8.73 0.13 4.36
CA GLY A 67 -8.43 -1.30 4.40
C GLY A 67 -9.61 -2.16 3.92
N LEU A 68 -10.84 -1.86 4.39
CA LEU A 68 -12.05 -2.55 3.95
C LEU A 68 -12.38 -2.31 2.47
N LEU A 69 -12.23 -1.08 1.97
CA LEU A 69 -12.39 -0.77 0.55
C LEU A 69 -11.41 -1.54 -0.33
N TYR A 70 -10.16 -1.72 0.14
CA TYR A 70 -9.17 -2.52 -0.57
C TYR A 70 -9.58 -4.00 -0.71
N MET A 71 -10.11 -4.61 0.35
CA MET A 71 -10.65 -5.98 0.28
C MET A 71 -11.86 -6.07 -0.66
N LEU A 72 -12.76 -5.10 -0.62
CA LEU A 72 -13.97 -5.15 -1.44
C LEU A 72 -13.65 -5.02 -2.93
N VAL A 73 -12.87 -4.01 -3.32
CA VAL A 73 -12.64 -3.70 -4.74
C VAL A 73 -11.52 -4.55 -5.34
N TYR A 74 -10.36 -4.63 -4.70
CA TYR A 74 -9.20 -5.33 -5.28
C TYR A 74 -9.30 -6.84 -5.10
N VAL A 75 -9.53 -7.34 -3.88
CA VAL A 75 -9.66 -8.78 -3.61
C VAL A 75 -11.00 -9.30 -4.16
N GLY A 76 -12.10 -8.61 -3.87
CA GLY A 76 -13.45 -9.08 -4.20
C GLY A 76 -13.81 -8.99 -5.70
N ALA A 77 -13.54 -7.85 -6.34
CA ALA A 77 -13.94 -7.63 -7.73
C ALA A 77 -12.79 -7.85 -8.73
N MET A 78 -11.70 -7.06 -8.62
CA MET A 78 -10.66 -7.04 -9.65
C MET A 78 -9.89 -8.37 -9.75
N ALA A 79 -9.40 -8.91 -8.64
CA ALA A 79 -8.63 -10.16 -8.63
C ALA A 79 -9.49 -11.38 -9.03
N MET A 80 -10.76 -11.44 -8.57
CA MET A 80 -11.69 -12.50 -8.95
C MET A 80 -12.07 -12.46 -10.43
N LEU A 81 -12.28 -11.26 -11.00
CA LEU A 81 -12.52 -11.10 -12.44
C LEU A 81 -11.32 -11.56 -13.27
N PHE A 82 -10.10 -11.23 -12.84
CA PHE A 82 -8.88 -11.72 -13.50
C PHE A 82 -8.75 -13.24 -13.40
N LEU A 83 -9.04 -13.86 -12.25
CA LEU A 83 -9.03 -15.33 -12.12
C LEU A 83 -10.03 -15.99 -13.07
N PHE A 84 -11.24 -15.45 -13.17
CA PHE A 84 -12.25 -15.94 -14.11
C PHE A 84 -11.75 -15.82 -15.56
N MET A 85 -11.28 -14.63 -15.95
CA MET A 85 -10.77 -14.38 -17.30
C MET A 85 -9.60 -15.31 -17.65
N LEU A 86 -8.63 -15.48 -16.75
CA LEU A 86 -7.47 -16.35 -16.97
C LEU A 86 -7.86 -17.82 -17.07
N SER A 87 -8.86 -18.29 -16.33
CA SER A 87 -9.33 -19.68 -16.44
C SER A 87 -10.07 -19.96 -17.75
N LEU A 88 -10.70 -18.95 -18.34
CA LEU A 88 -11.35 -19.06 -19.66
C LEU A 88 -10.35 -18.94 -20.82
N MET A 89 -9.25 -18.22 -20.60
CA MET A 89 -8.19 -18.09 -21.60
C MET A 89 -7.34 -19.36 -21.66
N ASN A 90 -7.25 -19.98 -22.84
CA ASN A 90 -6.34 -21.09 -23.07
C ASN A 90 -4.90 -20.59 -23.22
N LEU A 91 -4.26 -20.26 -22.10
CA LEU A 91 -2.85 -19.91 -22.07
C LEU A 91 -2.00 -21.16 -22.34
N LYS A 92 -1.43 -21.25 -23.53
CA LYS A 92 -0.38 -22.23 -23.81
C LYS A 92 0.84 -21.81 -23.02
N MET A 93 1.31 -22.70 -22.13
CA MET A 93 2.60 -22.55 -21.48
C MET A 93 3.67 -22.56 -22.58
N SER A 94 4.12 -21.39 -22.99
CA SER A 94 5.33 -21.29 -23.79
C SER A 94 6.47 -21.72 -22.88
N GLU A 95 7.02 -22.89 -23.10
CA GLU A 95 8.29 -23.28 -22.49
C GLU A 95 9.33 -22.25 -22.92
N LEU A 96 9.65 -21.32 -22.01
CA LEU A 96 10.72 -20.37 -22.24
C LEU A 96 12.01 -21.17 -22.40
N SER A 97 12.64 -21.07 -23.57
CA SER A 97 13.95 -21.65 -23.80
C SER A 97 14.94 -21.03 -22.80
N VAL A 98 15.37 -21.84 -21.83
CA VAL A 98 16.28 -21.49 -20.73
C VAL A 98 17.62 -20.90 -21.21
N THR A 99 17.92 -20.98 -22.50
CA THR A 99 19.15 -20.49 -23.12
C THR A 99 19.12 -19.01 -23.51
N SER A 100 17.97 -18.40 -23.83
CA SER A 100 17.88 -16.99 -24.24
C SER A 100 17.60 -16.03 -23.08
N ASN A 101 16.89 -16.46 -22.04
CA ASN A 101 16.39 -15.57 -20.96
C ASN A 101 17.30 -15.42 -19.74
N LYS A 102 18.43 -16.15 -19.66
CA LYS A 102 19.35 -16.01 -18.51
C LYS A 102 19.90 -14.59 -18.38
N GLN A 103 20.16 -13.95 -19.52
CA GLN A 103 20.67 -12.59 -19.57
C GLN A 103 19.60 -11.57 -19.15
N ASP A 104 18.35 -11.76 -19.58
CA ASP A 104 17.23 -10.89 -19.19
C ASP A 104 16.91 -10.99 -17.70
N MET A 105 16.99 -12.19 -17.11
CA MET A 105 16.83 -12.38 -15.66
C MET A 105 17.94 -11.67 -14.88
N MET A 106 19.19 -11.72 -15.37
CA MET A 106 20.33 -11.04 -14.75
C MET A 106 20.18 -9.50 -14.84
N PHE A 107 19.70 -8.97 -15.97
CA PHE A 107 19.42 -7.53 -16.10
C PHE A 107 18.28 -7.08 -15.19
N MET A 108 17.22 -7.88 -15.05
CA MET A 108 16.10 -7.56 -14.13
C MET A 108 16.60 -7.48 -12.69
N LEU A 109 17.44 -8.42 -12.26
CA LEU A 109 18.03 -8.43 -10.92
C LEU A 109 18.95 -7.21 -10.71
N MET A 110 19.78 -6.89 -11.70
CA MET A 110 20.68 -5.72 -11.65
C MET A 110 19.88 -4.43 -11.49
N MET A 111 18.79 -4.27 -12.25
CA MET A 111 17.92 -3.09 -12.20
C MET A 111 17.27 -2.96 -10.81
N LEU A 112 16.73 -4.06 -10.27
CA LEU A 112 16.13 -4.06 -8.93
C LEU A 112 17.13 -3.65 -7.83
N MET A 113 18.37 -4.15 -7.91
CA MET A 113 19.43 -3.80 -6.97
C MET A 113 19.84 -2.32 -7.10
N THR A 114 19.93 -1.79 -8.33
CA THR A 114 20.20 -0.36 -8.52
C THR A 114 19.07 0.52 -7.99
N LEU A 115 17.82 0.11 -8.15
CA LEU A 115 16.66 0.87 -7.68
C LEU A 115 16.62 0.93 -6.14
N MET A 116 16.88 -0.21 -5.47
CA MET A 116 17.00 -0.28 -4.00
C MET A 116 18.17 0.53 -3.46
N TYR A 117 19.28 0.58 -4.20
CA TYR A 117 20.41 1.42 -3.81
C TYR A 117 20.03 2.91 -3.89
N ILE A 118 19.44 3.35 -5.01
CA ILE A 118 19.02 4.74 -5.20
C ILE A 118 18.00 5.17 -4.13
N SER A 119 17.01 4.33 -3.80
CA SER A 119 16.01 4.68 -2.79
C SER A 119 16.62 4.90 -1.41
N ASN A 120 17.57 4.05 -1.00
CA ASN A 120 18.28 4.22 0.27
C ASN A 120 19.16 5.49 0.28
N TYR A 121 19.80 5.82 -0.85
CA TYR A 121 20.58 7.05 -0.95
C TYR A 121 19.72 8.31 -0.82
N VAL A 122 18.56 8.35 -1.48
CA VAL A 122 17.66 9.50 -1.40
C VAL A 122 17.17 9.72 0.05
N LEU A 123 16.72 8.66 0.71
CA LEU A 123 16.27 8.73 2.11
C LEU A 123 17.40 9.16 3.07
N ASN A 124 18.64 8.74 2.82
CA ASN A 124 19.76 9.11 3.68
C ASN A 124 20.26 10.54 3.43
N VAL A 125 20.03 11.11 2.25
CA VAL A 125 20.34 12.53 1.97
C VAL A 125 19.36 13.45 2.69
N GLU A 126 18.08 13.08 2.77
CA GLU A 126 17.10 13.82 3.57
C GLU A 126 17.45 13.80 5.06
N SER A 127 17.82 12.63 5.61
CA SER A 127 18.24 12.53 7.02
C SER A 127 19.53 13.32 7.32
N ILE A 128 20.51 13.33 6.40
CA ILE A 128 21.75 14.11 6.53
C ILE A 128 21.47 15.62 6.43
N ASN A 129 20.57 16.05 5.55
CA ASN A 129 20.19 17.45 5.42
C ASN A 129 19.42 17.95 6.64
N ASP A 130 18.55 17.11 7.22
CA ASP A 130 17.87 17.43 8.49
C ASP A 130 18.86 17.57 9.64
N MET A 131 19.87 16.68 9.72
CA MET A 131 20.96 16.79 10.71
C MET A 131 21.84 18.04 10.49
N MET A 132 22.11 18.44 9.25
CA MET A 132 22.85 19.67 8.95
C MET A 132 22.02 20.94 9.18
N SER A 133 20.70 20.88 9.03
CA SER A 133 19.80 22.00 9.35
C SER A 133 19.71 22.26 10.87
N LEU A 134 19.78 21.20 11.68
CA LEU A 134 19.82 21.26 13.14
C LEU A 134 21.16 21.80 13.67
N ASN A 135 22.27 21.62 12.95
CA ASN A 135 23.58 22.09 13.40
C ASN A 135 23.81 23.61 13.14
N ASN A 136 23.00 24.21 12.26
CA ASN A 136 23.11 25.63 11.91
C ASN A 136 22.08 26.51 12.65
N ASN A 137 21.07 25.90 13.26
CA ASN A 137 20.06 26.58 14.05
C ASN A 137 20.12 26.04 15.50
N ASP A 138 20.70 26.86 16.37
CA ASP A 138 20.57 26.83 17.84
C ASP A 138 21.60 26.06 18.68
N LEU A 139 22.70 26.79 18.94
CA LEU A 139 23.36 26.91 20.25
C LEU A 139 22.46 27.59 21.32
N ILE A 140 21.13 27.44 21.24
CA ILE A 140 20.19 27.96 22.23
C ILE A 140 19.30 26.79 22.62
N GLY A 141 19.48 26.35 23.87
CA GLY A 141 18.84 25.16 24.38
C GLY A 141 17.32 25.24 24.30
N GLU A 142 16.75 24.41 23.46
CA GLU A 142 15.43 23.84 23.65
C GLU A 142 15.50 22.37 23.25
N SER A 143 15.02 21.53 24.16
CA SER A 143 15.00 20.09 24.07
C SER A 143 14.46 19.62 22.72
N VAL A 144 15.17 18.66 22.11
CA VAL A 144 14.70 17.76 21.04
C VAL A 144 13.18 17.57 21.14
N GLU A 145 12.44 18.34 20.35
CA GLU A 145 11.01 18.12 20.20
C GLU A 145 10.86 16.85 19.37
N MET A 146 10.73 15.73 20.08
CA MET A 146 10.03 14.57 19.57
C MET A 146 8.73 15.09 18.95
N TYR A 147 8.55 14.91 17.63
CA TYR A 147 7.31 15.20 16.93
C TYR A 147 6.20 14.28 17.45
N ASN A 148 5.73 14.56 18.65
CA ASN A 148 4.48 14.03 19.18
C ASN A 148 3.38 14.86 18.52
N VAL A 149 2.95 14.41 17.34
CA VAL A 149 1.80 14.96 16.59
C VAL A 149 0.47 14.75 17.33
N LEU A 150 0.49 14.35 18.60
CA LEU A 150 -0.69 14.18 19.44
C LEU A 150 -0.85 15.37 20.39
N ASN A 151 -0.96 16.58 19.83
CA ASN A 151 -1.66 17.66 20.51
C ASN A 151 -3.16 17.39 20.41
N ILE A 152 -3.65 16.43 21.20
CA ILE A 152 -5.07 16.09 21.25
C ILE A 152 -5.78 17.24 21.96
N ASN A 153 -6.34 18.14 21.15
CA ASN A 153 -7.24 19.16 21.62
C ASN A 153 -8.51 18.47 22.14
N TRP A 154 -8.62 18.29 23.46
CA TRP A 154 -9.72 17.57 24.12
C TRP A 154 -11.12 18.18 23.86
N ASN A 155 -11.18 19.37 23.25
CA ASN A 155 -12.40 20.07 22.88
C ASN A 155 -12.95 19.66 21.51
N ASP A 156 -12.15 19.05 20.63
CA ASP A 156 -12.58 18.58 19.31
C ASP A 156 -12.96 17.09 19.35
N LEU A 157 -13.80 16.72 20.32
CA LEU A 157 -14.31 15.35 20.49
C LEU A 157 -15.51 15.04 19.58
N SER A 158 -15.58 15.67 18.41
CA SER A 158 -16.49 15.21 17.36
C SER A 158 -15.84 14.03 16.65
N SER A 159 -16.24 12.82 17.00
CA SER A 159 -15.88 11.57 16.33
C SER A 159 -16.47 11.54 14.91
N TYR A 160 -15.89 12.33 14.01
CA TYR A 160 -16.21 12.22 12.60
C TYR A 160 -15.69 10.88 12.09
N SER A 161 -16.59 10.07 11.50
CA SER A 161 -16.17 8.85 10.83
C SER A 161 -15.37 9.20 9.57
N GLU A 162 -14.29 8.44 9.30
CA GLU A 162 -13.44 8.62 8.12
C GLU A 162 -14.26 8.72 6.83
N LEU A 163 -15.26 7.85 6.67
CA LEU A 163 -16.13 7.80 5.49
C LEU A 163 -16.98 9.07 5.33
N LYS A 164 -17.39 9.71 6.43
CA LYS A 164 -18.15 10.95 6.39
C LYS A 164 -17.28 12.10 5.88
N ILE A 165 -16.05 12.22 6.37
CA ILE A 165 -15.10 13.25 5.94
C ILE A 165 -14.78 13.09 4.45
N ILE A 166 -14.51 11.86 4.01
CA ILE A 166 -14.25 11.56 2.59
C ILE A 166 -15.48 11.92 1.74
N GLY A 167 -16.68 11.55 2.19
CA GLY A 167 -17.92 11.91 1.50
C GLY A 167 -18.12 13.41 1.37
N GLU A 168 -17.93 14.16 2.46
CA GLU A 168 -18.07 15.62 2.47
C GLU A 168 -17.06 16.29 1.52
N LEU A 169 -15.81 15.83 1.52
CA LEU A 169 -14.78 16.30 0.58
C LEU A 169 -15.14 16.00 -0.88
N LEU A 170 -15.64 14.79 -1.17
CA LEU A 170 -16.03 14.38 -2.52
C LEU A 170 -17.20 15.19 -3.07
N TYR A 171 -18.19 15.53 -2.25
CA TYR A 171 -19.36 16.29 -2.70
C TYR A 171 -19.14 17.81 -2.72
N THR A 172 -18.20 18.35 -1.94
CA THR A 172 -17.96 19.80 -1.87
C THR A 172 -16.77 20.21 -2.75
N GLN A 173 -15.56 19.86 -2.34
CA GLN A 173 -14.31 20.30 -2.98
C GLN A 173 -13.99 19.52 -4.26
N TYR A 174 -14.17 18.20 -4.23
CA TYR A 174 -13.81 17.29 -5.33
C TYR A 174 -15.02 16.89 -6.20
N SER A 175 -16.08 17.70 -6.21
CA SER A 175 -17.30 17.42 -6.97
C SER A 175 -17.04 17.24 -8.47
N MET A 176 -16.13 18.02 -9.04
CA MET A 176 -15.78 17.93 -10.46
C MET A 176 -15.03 16.62 -10.80
N THR A 177 -14.12 16.15 -9.94
CA THR A 177 -13.42 14.88 -10.18
C THR A 177 -14.35 13.68 -10.03
N MET A 178 -15.33 13.76 -9.12
CA MET A 178 -16.38 12.74 -8.99
C MET A 178 -17.20 12.61 -10.28
N LEU A 179 -17.58 13.73 -10.92
CA LEU A 179 -18.28 13.71 -12.21
C LEU A 179 -17.42 13.08 -13.31
N MET A 180 -16.13 13.41 -13.36
CA MET A 180 -15.20 12.81 -14.33
C MET A 180 -15.03 11.29 -14.11
N MET A 181 -14.97 10.82 -12.86
CA MET A 181 -14.96 9.38 -12.57
C MET A 181 -16.24 8.69 -13.03
N GLY A 182 -17.40 9.33 -12.87
CA GLY A 182 -18.68 8.83 -13.41
C GLY A 182 -18.66 8.66 -14.93
N LEU A 183 -18.10 9.64 -15.66
CA LEU A 183 -17.93 9.55 -17.12
C LEU A 183 -16.92 8.46 -17.52
N MET A 184 -15.85 8.25 -16.74
CA MET A 184 -14.89 7.15 -16.99
C MET A 184 -15.55 5.78 -16.82
N LEU A 185 -16.40 5.59 -15.81
CA LEU A 185 -17.14 4.34 -15.61
C LEU A 185 -18.13 4.07 -16.76
N LEU A 186 -18.84 5.10 -17.24
CA LEU A 186 -19.72 4.98 -18.40
C LEU A 186 -18.94 4.62 -19.66
N LEU A 187 -17.80 5.27 -19.89
CA LEU A 187 -16.90 4.96 -21.01
C LEU A 187 -16.40 3.51 -20.94
N ALA A 188 -16.04 3.01 -19.75
CA ALA A 188 -15.58 1.64 -19.58
C ALA A 188 -16.64 0.62 -20.01
N ILE A 189 -17.91 0.81 -19.62
CA ILE A 189 -19.01 -0.10 -19.99
C ILE A 189 -19.29 -0.02 -21.50
N MET A 190 -19.36 1.18 -22.08
CA MET A 190 -19.53 1.34 -23.53
C MET A 190 -18.35 0.71 -24.31
N GLY A 191 -17.12 0.89 -23.83
CA GLY A 191 -15.92 0.34 -24.43
C GLY A 191 -15.93 -1.19 -24.46
N VAL A 192 -16.27 -1.83 -23.34
CA VAL A 192 -16.39 -3.30 -23.27
C VAL A 192 -17.52 -3.80 -24.19
N MET A 193 -18.65 -3.11 -24.24
CA MET A 193 -19.79 -3.48 -25.10
C MET A 193 -19.43 -3.45 -26.59
N ILE A 194 -18.67 -2.45 -27.03
CA ILE A 194 -18.24 -2.33 -28.44
C ILE A 194 -17.19 -3.40 -28.79
N MET A 195 -16.30 -3.75 -27.85
CA MET A 195 -15.25 -4.75 -28.11
C MET A 195 -15.75 -6.20 -28.13
N THR A 196 -16.84 -6.48 -27.42
CA THR A 196 -17.42 -7.83 -27.29
C THR A 196 -18.53 -8.14 -28.30
N LYS A 197 -19.09 -7.11 -28.93
CA LYS A 197 -20.12 -7.24 -29.97
C LYS A 197 -19.49 -7.37 -31.35
#